data_AF-Q7X3C8-F1
#
_entry.id   AF-Q7X3C8-F1
#
_cell.length_a   1.000
_cell.length_b   1.000
_cell.length_c   1.000
_cell.angle_alpha   90.00
_cell.angle_beta   90.00
_cell.angle_gamma   90.00
#
_symmetry.space_group_name_H-M   'P 1'
#
loop_
_entity.id
_entity.type
_entity.pdbx_description
1 polymer ?
#
loop_
_entity_poly.entity_id
_entity_poly.type
_entity_poly.pdbx_seq_one_letter_code
_entity_poly.pdbx_strand_id
1 'polypeptide(L)'
;MKRLTIPGSGTESRATKPARVSAPATLGGAAFGASREDTGADLLEAAQAAEIEQQATLEAAPVEQSYPETLALYVQAKHDQVEHIEDRLENLIDRQQARLQQTQASAPGRLSLPGSKRAWQNQQAQQQARLQTLHARLEAVREIKEGMGLHSPKIEELATRKMRAENPELASDWDAMREAARRHELLMRKQEQERKQSQAQERPGRSQSLGLSARPA
;
A
#
# COMPACT_ATOMS: atom_id res chain seq x y z
N MET A 1 25.64 -40.31 -40.31
CA MET A 1 25.24 -39.65 -41.58
C MET A 1 24.33 -38.49 -41.22
N LYS A 2 24.56 -37.21 -41.54
CA LYS A 2 25.59 -36.49 -42.27
C LYS A 2 25.69 -35.10 -41.63
N ARG A 3 26.93 -34.62 -41.47
CA ARG A 3 27.25 -33.19 -41.32
C ARG A 3 26.76 -32.44 -42.57
N LEU A 4 26.43 -31.16 -42.44
CA LEU A 4 26.77 -30.20 -43.49
C LEU A 4 27.12 -28.84 -42.84
N THR A 5 28.15 -28.26 -43.43
CA THR A 5 29.00 -27.17 -42.99
C THR A 5 28.81 -26.02 -44.00
N ILE A 6 28.67 -24.78 -43.51
CA ILE A 6 29.30 -23.46 -43.88
C ILE A 6 29.62 -23.22 -45.38
N PRO A 7 29.37 -22.04 -46.04
CA PRO A 7 29.85 -20.67 -45.70
C PRO A 7 28.84 -19.53 -46.02
N GLY A 8 28.98 -18.24 -45.71
CA GLY A 8 30.10 -17.37 -45.35
C GLY A 8 30.04 -16.11 -46.24
N SER A 9 29.75 -14.92 -45.68
CA SER A 9 30.13 -13.57 -46.15
C SER A 9 29.56 -12.57 -45.12
N GLY A 10 30.29 -11.67 -44.47
CA GLY A 10 31.41 -10.90 -44.96
C GLY A 10 30.91 -9.55 -45.46
N THR A 11 30.56 -8.63 -44.55
CA THR A 11 30.65 -7.19 -44.81
C THR A 11 30.99 -6.44 -43.52
N GLU A 12 32.05 -5.66 -43.65
CA GLU A 12 32.70 -4.83 -42.65
C GLU A 12 31.77 -3.73 -42.16
N SER A 13 31.67 -3.55 -40.84
CA SER A 13 31.17 -2.31 -40.25
C SER A 13 32.32 -1.57 -39.58
N ARG A 14 33.01 -0.83 -40.45
CA ARG A 14 33.52 0.54 -40.27
C ARG A 14 33.81 0.97 -38.83
N ALA A 15 35.10 1.00 -38.51
CA ALA A 15 35.68 1.65 -37.35
C ALA A 15 35.31 3.14 -37.29
N THR A 16 34.69 3.56 -36.19
CA THR A 16 34.47 4.96 -35.85
C THR A 16 35.61 5.43 -34.95
N LYS A 17 36.43 6.34 -35.48
CA LYS A 17 37.48 7.08 -34.76
C LYS A 17 36.90 7.77 -33.51
N PRO A 18 37.53 7.67 -32.33
CA PRO A 18 37.40 8.73 -31.34
C PRO A 18 38.37 9.87 -31.68
N ALA A 19 37.81 11.08 -31.71
CA ALA A 19 38.51 12.32 -32.00
C ALA A 19 39.62 12.57 -30.97
N ARG A 20 40.82 12.93 -31.47
CA ARG A 20 41.88 13.58 -30.70
C ARG A 20 41.33 14.88 -30.11
N VAL A 21 41.17 14.93 -28.79
CA VAL A 21 41.05 16.20 -28.07
C VAL A 21 42.45 16.63 -27.68
N SER A 22 42.80 17.81 -28.16
CA SER A 22 44.08 18.49 -27.97
C SER A 22 44.38 18.71 -26.49
N ALA A 23 45.61 18.37 -26.09
CA ALA A 23 46.22 18.92 -24.88
C ALA A 23 46.52 20.41 -25.08
N PRO A 24 46.40 21.23 -24.02
CA PRO A 24 47.25 22.39 -23.85
C PRO A 24 48.31 22.07 -22.80
N ALA A 25 49.58 22.08 -23.22
CA ALA A 25 50.72 22.16 -22.32
C ALA A 25 51.04 23.65 -22.09
N THR A 26 50.90 24.11 -20.85
CA THR A 26 51.69 25.24 -20.36
C THR A 26 51.92 25.11 -18.86
N LEU A 27 53.20 25.09 -18.52
CA LEU A 27 53.79 25.03 -17.18
C LEU A 27 53.39 26.26 -16.34
N GLY A 28 53.03 26.03 -15.08
CA GLY A 28 52.83 27.06 -14.06
C GLY A 28 52.90 26.43 -12.68
N GLY A 29 53.85 26.90 -11.87
CA GLY A 29 54.29 26.24 -10.64
C GLY A 29 53.29 26.19 -9.48
N ALA A 30 53.54 25.20 -8.62
CA ALA A 30 53.37 25.22 -7.16
C ALA A 30 52.02 25.72 -6.59
N ALA A 31 51.09 24.79 -6.43
CA ALA A 31 50.20 24.61 -5.25
C ALA A 31 49.18 23.51 -5.53
N PHE A 32 49.63 22.25 -5.70
CA PHE A 32 48.73 21.14 -6.09
C PHE A 32 48.76 19.97 -5.07
N GLY A 33 48.93 20.30 -3.79
CA GLY A 33 48.93 19.31 -2.70
C GLY A 33 47.58 19.17 -1.99
N ALA A 34 46.81 20.25 -1.83
CA ALA A 34 45.64 20.23 -0.94
C ALA A 34 44.28 19.99 -1.65
N SER A 35 44.07 20.52 -2.86
CA SER A 35 42.73 20.49 -3.50
C SER A 35 42.38 19.20 -4.25
N ARG A 36 43.36 18.34 -4.51
CA ARG A 36 43.16 17.07 -5.23
C ARG A 36 42.74 15.93 -4.30
N GLU A 37 43.11 16.02 -3.02
CA GLU A 37 42.67 15.08 -1.98
C GLU A 37 41.24 15.39 -1.54
N ASP A 38 40.88 16.68 -1.40
CA ASP A 38 39.50 17.14 -1.13
C ASP A 38 38.51 16.66 -2.21
N THR A 39 38.83 16.89 -3.48
CA THR A 39 37.97 16.46 -4.60
C THR A 39 37.89 14.94 -4.75
N GLY A 40 38.91 14.19 -4.36
CA GLY A 40 38.89 12.73 -4.34
C GLY A 40 38.07 12.15 -3.18
N ALA A 41 38.15 12.78 -2.02
CA ALA A 41 37.34 12.45 -0.84
C ALA A 41 35.85 12.75 -1.10
N ASP A 42 35.53 13.92 -1.67
CA ASP A 42 34.17 14.29 -2.06
C ASP A 42 33.57 13.32 -3.11
N LEU A 43 34.38 12.89 -4.08
CA LEU A 43 33.95 11.91 -5.08
C LEU A 43 33.75 10.50 -4.49
N LEU A 44 34.57 10.11 -3.50
CA LEU A 44 34.40 8.86 -2.78
C LEU A 44 33.14 8.88 -1.89
N GLU A 45 32.88 9.98 -1.22
CA GLU A 45 31.67 10.18 -0.41
C GLU A 45 30.42 10.20 -1.29
N ALA A 46 30.45 10.89 -2.43
CA ALA A 46 29.36 10.89 -3.40
C ALA A 46 29.12 9.49 -4.01
N ALA A 47 30.18 8.71 -4.25
CA ALA A 47 30.05 7.34 -4.74
C ALA A 47 29.45 6.42 -3.67
N GLN A 48 29.86 6.55 -2.41
CA GLN A 48 29.31 5.78 -1.30
C GLN A 48 27.84 6.14 -1.03
N ALA A 49 27.49 7.43 -1.08
CA ALA A 49 26.09 7.86 -0.96
C ALA A 49 25.22 7.28 -2.08
N ALA A 50 25.73 7.28 -3.32
CA ALA A 50 25.03 6.68 -4.46
C ALA A 50 24.92 5.14 -4.35
N GLU A 51 25.94 4.46 -3.81
CA GLU A 51 25.90 3.02 -3.55
C GLU A 51 24.89 2.66 -2.46
N ILE A 52 24.81 3.46 -1.39
CA ILE A 52 23.81 3.32 -0.33
C ILE A 52 22.40 3.55 -0.89
N GLU A 53 22.20 4.56 -1.73
CA GLU A 53 20.92 4.80 -2.40
C GLU A 53 20.53 3.65 -3.34
N GLN A 54 21.48 3.12 -4.12
CA GLN A 54 21.22 1.98 -5.00
C GLN A 54 20.89 0.71 -4.20
N GLN A 55 21.63 0.44 -3.13
CA GLN A 55 21.40 -0.70 -2.25
C GLN A 55 20.03 -0.59 -1.56
N ALA A 56 19.69 0.59 -1.02
CA ALA A 56 18.38 0.85 -0.44
C ALA A 56 17.24 0.70 -1.47
N THR A 57 17.46 1.09 -2.72
CA THR A 57 16.48 0.92 -3.81
C THR A 57 16.29 -0.56 -4.15
N LEU A 58 17.36 -1.36 -4.17
CA LEU A 58 17.30 -2.80 -4.44
C LEU A 58 16.67 -3.58 -3.30
N GLU A 59 16.84 -3.15 -2.05
CA GLU A 59 16.20 -3.75 -0.87
C GLU A 59 14.72 -3.32 -0.71
N ALA A 60 14.36 -2.12 -1.17
CA ALA A 60 12.97 -1.63 -1.16
C ALA A 60 12.09 -2.22 -2.28
N ALA A 61 12.66 -2.49 -3.47
CA ALA A 61 11.91 -3.01 -4.61
C ALA A 61 11.14 -4.34 -4.34
N PRO A 62 11.69 -5.29 -3.55
CA PRO A 62 10.94 -6.47 -3.10
C PRO A 62 9.76 -6.14 -2.17
N VAL A 63 9.89 -5.14 -1.28
CA VAL A 63 8.85 -4.78 -0.31
C VAL A 63 7.69 -4.05 -0.99
N GLU A 64 7.98 -3.20 -1.98
CA GLU A 64 6.96 -2.46 -2.74
C GLU A 64 5.97 -3.34 -3.49
N GLN A 65 6.43 -4.51 -3.95
CA GLN A 65 5.63 -5.48 -4.69
C GLN A 65 5.04 -6.54 -3.75
N SER A 66 5.84 -7.08 -2.83
CA SER A 66 5.41 -8.17 -1.96
C SER A 66 4.31 -7.77 -0.97
N TYR A 67 4.34 -6.55 -0.44
CA TYR A 67 3.31 -6.07 0.48
C TYR A 67 1.91 -6.00 -0.16
N PRO A 68 1.68 -5.29 -1.28
CA PRO A 68 0.36 -5.22 -1.91
C PRO A 68 -0.10 -6.58 -2.46
N GLU A 69 0.80 -7.39 -3.01
CA GLU A 69 0.48 -8.74 -3.48
C GLU A 69 0.00 -9.64 -2.33
N THR A 70 0.74 -9.65 -1.22
CA THR A 70 0.35 -10.40 -0.02
C THR A 70 -0.98 -9.89 0.51
N LEU A 71 -1.16 -8.57 0.61
CA LEU A 71 -2.41 -7.98 1.07
C LEU A 71 -3.59 -8.40 0.19
N ALA A 72 -3.43 -8.43 -1.14
CA ALA A 72 -4.48 -8.84 -2.08
C ALA A 72 -4.94 -10.28 -1.81
N LEU A 73 -4.02 -11.21 -1.53
CA LEU A 73 -4.36 -12.60 -1.16
C LEU A 73 -5.19 -12.66 0.13
N TYR A 74 -4.82 -11.87 1.14
CA TYR A 74 -5.58 -11.80 2.39
C TYR A 74 -6.96 -11.16 2.22
N VAL A 75 -7.08 -10.13 1.39
CA VAL A 75 -8.36 -9.48 1.07
C VAL A 75 -9.28 -10.48 0.38
N GLN A 76 -8.78 -11.17 -0.64
CA GLN A 76 -9.53 -12.21 -1.35
C GLN A 76 -9.97 -13.33 -0.40
N ALA A 77 -9.05 -13.88 0.39
CA ALA A 77 -9.37 -14.94 1.35
C ALA A 77 -10.40 -14.50 2.40
N LYS A 78 -10.41 -13.21 2.79
CA LYS A 78 -11.44 -12.67 3.69
C LYS A 78 -12.78 -12.50 3.00
N HIS A 79 -12.80 -12.12 1.73
CA HIS A 79 -14.02 -12.07 0.94
C HIS A 79 -14.65 -13.47 0.81
N ASP A 80 -13.86 -14.45 0.36
CA ASP A 80 -14.31 -15.85 0.24
C ASP A 80 -14.81 -16.41 1.59
N GLN A 81 -14.13 -16.07 2.69
CA GLN A 81 -14.57 -16.46 4.04
C GLN A 81 -15.94 -15.88 4.39
N VAL A 82 -16.21 -14.62 4.04
CA VAL A 82 -17.48 -13.95 4.31
C VAL A 82 -18.60 -14.56 3.47
N GLU A 83 -18.38 -14.77 2.17
CA GLU A 83 -19.34 -15.47 1.28
C GLU A 83 -19.71 -16.86 1.84
N HIS A 84 -18.70 -17.66 2.20
CA HIS A 84 -18.94 -18.99 2.73
C HIS A 84 -19.75 -18.97 4.06
N ILE A 85 -19.51 -17.98 4.91
CA ILE A 85 -20.25 -17.84 6.17
C ILE A 85 -21.69 -17.39 5.88
N GLU A 86 -21.89 -16.48 4.93
CA GLU A 86 -23.21 -16.04 4.48
C GLU A 86 -24.04 -17.23 3.98
N ASP A 87 -23.53 -17.98 3.00
CA ASP A 87 -24.18 -19.19 2.46
C ASP A 87 -24.54 -20.18 3.57
N ARG A 88 -23.61 -20.39 4.52
CA ARG A 88 -23.83 -21.31 5.63
C ARG A 88 -24.92 -20.80 6.58
N LEU A 89 -25.00 -19.50 6.83
CA LEU A 89 -26.02 -18.91 7.68
C LEU A 89 -27.39 -18.97 7.03
N GLU A 90 -27.49 -18.69 5.73
CA GLU A 90 -28.73 -18.84 4.95
C GLU A 90 -29.24 -20.28 5.01
N ASN A 91 -28.36 -21.27 4.74
CA ASN A 91 -28.70 -22.68 4.88
C ASN A 91 -29.16 -23.07 6.31
N LEU A 92 -28.55 -22.48 7.34
CA LEU A 92 -28.96 -22.73 8.73
C LEU A 92 -30.32 -22.08 9.04
N ILE A 93 -30.59 -20.91 8.49
CA ILE A 93 -31.89 -20.21 8.59
C ILE A 93 -32.98 -21.06 7.95
N ASP A 94 -32.78 -21.55 6.73
CA ASP A 94 -33.76 -22.37 6.02
C ASP A 94 -34.10 -23.65 6.80
N ARG A 95 -33.07 -24.35 7.29
CA ARG A 95 -33.25 -25.54 8.13
C ARG A 95 -34.00 -25.22 9.43
N GLN A 96 -33.70 -24.07 10.03
CA GLN A 96 -34.33 -23.62 11.27
C GLN A 96 -35.79 -23.21 11.05
N GLN A 97 -36.11 -22.58 9.92
CA GLN A 97 -37.48 -22.26 9.52
C GLN A 97 -38.28 -23.54 9.27
N ALA A 98 -37.73 -24.52 8.56
CA ALA A 98 -38.36 -25.83 8.35
C ALA A 98 -38.64 -26.53 9.70
N ARG A 99 -37.70 -26.50 10.64
CA ARG A 99 -37.88 -27.06 11.99
C ARG A 99 -38.95 -26.32 12.79
N LEU A 100 -39.04 -25.00 12.66
CA LEU A 100 -40.08 -24.21 13.29
C LEU A 100 -41.46 -24.56 12.72
N GLN A 101 -41.59 -24.70 11.39
CA GLN A 101 -42.82 -25.13 10.73
C GLN A 101 -43.23 -26.55 11.17
N GLN A 102 -42.29 -27.49 11.26
CA GLN A 102 -42.55 -28.84 11.77
C GLN A 102 -43.04 -28.83 13.22
N THR A 103 -42.43 -27.98 14.07
CA THR A 103 -42.86 -27.81 15.47
C THR A 103 -44.27 -27.23 15.53
N GLN A 104 -44.60 -26.27 14.66
CA GLN A 104 -45.96 -25.71 14.56
C GLN A 104 -46.98 -26.74 14.08
N ALA A 105 -46.63 -27.58 13.09
CA ALA A 105 -47.49 -28.66 12.62
C ALA A 105 -47.74 -29.74 13.70
N SER A 106 -46.77 -29.95 14.58
CA SER A 106 -46.85 -30.89 15.71
C SER A 106 -47.46 -30.27 16.97
N ALA A 107 -48.27 -29.21 16.81
CA ALA A 107 -48.88 -28.51 17.93
C ALA A 107 -49.78 -29.45 18.74
N PRO A 108 -49.65 -29.45 20.08
CA PRO A 108 -50.44 -30.32 20.93
C PRO A 108 -51.91 -29.85 20.91
N GLY A 109 -52.83 -30.78 20.67
CA GLY A 109 -54.26 -30.49 20.54
C GLY A 109 -54.89 -29.93 21.82
N ARG A 110 -56.16 -29.51 21.75
CA ARG A 110 -56.88 -28.86 22.88
C ARG A 110 -56.94 -29.73 24.15
N LEU A 111 -56.98 -31.05 24.01
CA LEU A 111 -57.04 -32.04 25.09
C LEU A 111 -55.67 -32.48 25.63
N SER A 112 -54.57 -31.92 25.12
CA SER A 112 -53.23 -32.27 25.60
C SER A 112 -52.97 -31.82 27.04
N LEU A 113 -52.16 -32.60 27.76
CA LEU A 113 -51.73 -32.32 29.12
C LEU A 113 -51.06 -30.94 29.22
N PRO A 114 -51.28 -30.16 30.30
CA PRO A 114 -50.67 -28.84 30.47
C PRO A 114 -49.14 -28.83 30.35
N GLY A 115 -48.47 -29.90 30.81
CA GLY A 115 -47.01 -30.06 30.69
C GLY A 115 -46.55 -30.13 29.24
N SER A 116 -47.24 -30.91 28.40
CA SER A 116 -46.95 -31.02 26.96
C SER A 116 -47.16 -29.70 26.22
N LYS A 117 -48.22 -28.94 26.57
CA LYS A 117 -48.45 -27.59 26.01
C LYS A 117 -47.32 -26.63 26.37
N ARG A 118 -46.90 -26.60 27.64
CA ARG A 118 -45.78 -25.75 28.08
C ARG A 118 -44.46 -26.14 27.44
N ALA A 119 -44.17 -27.44 27.34
CA ALA A 119 -42.96 -27.93 26.67
C ALA A 119 -42.93 -27.52 25.18
N TRP A 120 -44.07 -27.64 24.49
CA TRP A 120 -44.20 -27.20 23.11
C TRP A 120 -44.03 -25.67 22.96
N GLN A 121 -44.65 -24.88 23.84
CA GLN A 121 -44.48 -23.42 23.85
C GLN A 121 -43.02 -23.03 24.09
N ASN A 122 -42.33 -23.68 25.03
CA ASN A 122 -40.91 -23.46 25.28
C ASN A 122 -40.07 -23.83 24.06
N GLN A 123 -40.36 -24.96 23.40
CA GLN A 123 -39.70 -25.36 22.17
C GLN A 123 -39.90 -24.31 21.07
N GLN A 124 -41.14 -23.84 20.87
CA GLN A 124 -41.45 -22.79 19.91
C GLN A 124 -40.64 -21.51 20.18
N ALA A 125 -40.64 -21.03 21.42
CA ALA A 125 -39.89 -19.84 21.82
C ALA A 125 -38.37 -20.01 21.59
N GLN A 126 -37.81 -21.18 21.92
CA GLN A 126 -36.40 -21.49 21.67
C GLN A 126 -36.08 -21.51 20.16
N GLN A 127 -36.93 -22.14 19.35
CA GLN A 127 -36.72 -22.17 17.90
C GLN A 127 -36.79 -20.77 17.28
N GLN A 128 -37.72 -19.92 17.75
CA GLN A 128 -37.84 -18.53 17.32
C GLN A 128 -36.63 -17.70 17.75
N ALA A 129 -36.20 -17.78 19.00
CA ALA A 129 -35.01 -17.08 19.50
C ALA A 129 -33.75 -17.48 18.72
N ARG A 130 -33.61 -18.77 18.40
CA ARG A 130 -32.52 -19.26 17.56
C ARG A 130 -32.57 -18.67 16.15
N LEU A 131 -33.75 -18.60 15.55
CA LEU A 131 -33.94 -18.01 14.22
C LEU A 131 -33.56 -16.52 14.21
N GLN A 132 -33.99 -15.75 15.22
CA GLN A 132 -33.62 -14.34 15.35
C GLN A 132 -32.11 -14.15 15.52
N THR A 133 -31.47 -15.01 16.32
CA THR A 133 -30.00 -15.00 16.47
C THR A 133 -29.29 -15.28 15.14
N LEU A 134 -29.82 -16.18 14.32
CA LEU A 134 -29.23 -16.47 13.01
C LEU A 134 -29.40 -15.29 12.03
N HIS A 135 -30.56 -14.64 12.02
CA HIS A 135 -30.77 -13.43 11.22
C HIS A 135 -29.85 -12.28 11.63
N ALA A 136 -29.75 -11.98 12.93
CA ALA A 136 -28.84 -10.94 13.42
C ALA A 136 -27.37 -11.23 13.06
N ARG A 137 -26.97 -12.51 13.06
CA ARG A 137 -25.63 -12.91 12.61
C ARG A 137 -25.44 -12.76 11.11
N LEU A 138 -26.45 -13.08 10.30
CA LEU A 138 -26.42 -12.88 8.85
C LEU A 138 -26.32 -11.39 8.52
N GLU A 139 -27.11 -10.55 9.19
CA GLU A 139 -27.04 -9.09 9.07
C GLU A 139 -25.64 -8.58 9.41
N ALA A 140 -25.04 -9.02 10.52
CA ALA A 140 -23.68 -8.63 10.87
C ALA A 140 -22.63 -9.08 9.82
N VAL A 141 -22.81 -10.25 9.20
CA VAL A 141 -21.92 -10.73 8.13
C VAL A 141 -22.08 -9.90 6.86
N ARG A 142 -23.30 -9.52 6.50
CA ARG A 142 -23.58 -8.62 5.38
C ARG A 142 -23.07 -7.20 5.64
N GLU A 143 -23.18 -6.71 6.86
CA GLU A 143 -22.56 -5.45 7.28
C GLU A 143 -21.03 -5.52 7.16
N ILE A 144 -20.40 -6.65 7.49
CA ILE A 144 -18.96 -6.83 7.25
C ILE A 144 -18.65 -6.84 5.75
N LYS A 145 -19.48 -7.50 4.95
CA LYS A 145 -19.30 -7.64 3.49
C LYS A 145 -19.36 -6.32 2.75
N GLU A 146 -20.38 -5.52 3.07
CA GLU A 146 -20.74 -4.32 2.31
C GLU A 146 -20.37 -3.02 3.06
N GLY A 147 -20.08 -3.12 4.35
CA GLY A 147 -19.83 -1.97 5.20
C GLY A 147 -18.46 -1.34 5.03
N MET A 148 -18.39 -0.08 5.42
CA MET A 148 -17.16 0.70 5.43
C MET A 148 -16.55 0.73 6.83
N GLY A 149 -15.23 0.60 6.89
CA GLY A 149 -14.44 0.91 8.06
C GLY A 149 -14.11 2.40 8.18
N LEU A 150 -13.09 2.72 8.97
CA LEU A 150 -12.64 4.08 9.20
C LEU A 150 -12.02 4.70 7.94
N HIS A 151 -11.32 3.89 7.14
CA HIS A 151 -10.56 4.38 5.97
C HIS A 151 -10.72 3.53 4.70
N SER A 152 -11.22 2.30 4.81
CA SER A 152 -11.38 1.35 3.70
C SER A 152 -12.60 0.46 3.93
N PRO A 153 -13.04 -0.33 2.93
CA PRO A 153 -14.04 -1.37 3.15
C PRO A 153 -13.69 -2.26 4.34
N LYS A 154 -14.72 -2.71 5.08
CA LYS A 154 -14.51 -3.40 6.36
C LYS A 154 -13.72 -4.69 6.22
N ILE A 155 -13.95 -5.44 5.13
CA ILE A 155 -13.18 -6.65 4.78
C ILE A 155 -11.69 -6.33 4.63
N GLU A 156 -11.33 -5.23 3.96
CA GLU A 156 -9.94 -4.84 3.74
C GLU A 156 -9.23 -4.46 5.04
N GLU A 157 -9.93 -3.80 5.97
CA GLU A 157 -9.36 -3.53 7.30
C GLU A 157 -9.06 -4.83 8.06
N LEU A 158 -9.99 -5.79 8.03
CA LEU A 158 -9.82 -7.09 8.67
C LEU A 158 -8.70 -7.90 8.02
N ALA A 159 -8.58 -7.84 6.69
CA ALA A 159 -7.50 -8.45 5.93
C ALA A 159 -6.15 -7.83 6.29
N THR A 160 -6.07 -6.50 6.31
CA THR A 160 -4.86 -5.77 6.67
C THR A 160 -4.41 -6.09 8.09
N ARG A 161 -5.34 -6.08 9.07
CA ARG A 161 -5.04 -6.43 10.46
C ARG A 161 -4.53 -7.87 10.58
N LYS A 162 -5.15 -8.81 9.86
CA LYS A 162 -4.73 -10.22 9.86
C LYS A 162 -3.35 -10.38 9.22
N MET A 163 -3.15 -9.81 8.03
CA MET A 163 -1.89 -9.89 7.30
C MET A 163 -0.74 -9.33 8.15
N ARG A 164 -0.91 -8.17 8.77
CA ARG A 164 0.10 -7.55 9.65
C ARG A 164 0.38 -8.36 10.91
N ALA A 165 -0.63 -9.03 11.48
CA ALA A 165 -0.44 -9.89 12.65
C ALA A 165 0.33 -11.17 12.30
N GLU A 166 0.14 -11.72 11.10
CA GLU A 166 0.83 -12.93 10.63
C GLU A 166 2.20 -12.62 10.02
N ASN A 167 2.40 -11.42 9.46
CA ASN A 167 3.63 -10.98 8.81
C ASN A 167 4.10 -9.62 9.39
N PRO A 168 4.56 -9.58 10.67
CA PRO A 168 4.92 -8.32 11.33
C PRO A 168 6.14 -7.64 10.70
N GLU A 169 7.14 -8.40 10.24
CA GLU A 169 8.35 -7.85 9.61
C GLU A 169 8.02 -7.14 8.31
N LEU A 170 7.27 -7.79 7.41
CA LEU A 170 6.82 -7.20 6.15
C LEU A 170 5.99 -5.92 6.37
N ALA A 171 5.18 -5.89 7.42
CA ALA A 171 4.42 -4.71 7.80
C ALA A 171 5.32 -3.58 8.30
N SER A 172 6.31 -3.90 9.13
CA SER A 172 7.30 -2.95 9.65
C SER A 172 8.13 -2.35 8.52
N ASP A 173 8.63 -3.18 7.60
CA ASP A 173 9.44 -2.74 6.46
C ASP A 173 8.64 -1.80 5.53
N TRP A 174 7.39 -2.15 5.25
CA TRP A 174 6.49 -1.31 4.48
C TRP A 174 6.20 0.04 5.16
N ASP A 175 5.98 0.03 6.49
CA ASP A 175 5.73 1.26 7.25
C ASP A 175 7.00 2.13 7.33
N ALA A 176 8.18 1.53 7.50
CA ALA A 176 9.47 2.22 7.47
C ALA A 176 9.74 2.88 6.12
N MET A 177 9.48 2.16 5.02
CA MET A 177 9.61 2.69 3.66
C MET A 177 8.67 3.87 3.42
N ARG A 178 7.39 3.76 3.83
CA ARG A 178 6.41 4.86 3.73
C ARG A 178 6.78 6.06 4.61
N GLU A 179 7.35 5.84 5.78
CA GLU A 179 7.88 6.91 6.62
C GLU A 179 9.08 7.61 5.99
N ALA A 180 10.03 6.86 5.43
CA ALA A 180 11.17 7.41 4.71
C ALA A 180 10.71 8.27 3.53
N ALA A 181 9.76 7.79 2.73
CA ALA A 181 9.17 8.54 1.63
C ALA A 181 8.50 9.84 2.10
N ARG A 182 7.70 9.81 3.18
CA ARG A 182 7.09 11.01 3.76
C ARG A 182 8.13 12.01 4.28
N ARG A 183 9.19 11.53 4.94
CA ARG A 183 10.29 12.39 5.43
C ARG A 183 11.03 13.03 4.25
N HIS A 184 11.30 12.27 3.19
CA HIS A 184 11.92 12.78 1.98
C HIS A 184 11.06 13.87 1.32
N GLU A 185 9.75 13.64 1.16
CA GLU A 185 8.83 14.63 0.59
C GLU A 185 8.81 15.95 1.39
N LEU A 186 8.79 15.84 2.73
CA LEU A 186 8.85 17.02 3.61
C LEU A 186 10.18 17.78 3.50
N LEU A 187 11.30 17.07 3.40
CA LEU A 187 12.62 17.68 3.20
C LEU A 187 12.68 18.40 1.85
N MET A 188 12.20 17.78 0.77
CA MET A 188 12.16 18.39 -0.56
C MET A 188 11.29 19.65 -0.57
N ARG A 189 10.12 19.62 0.07
CA ARG A 189 9.26 20.82 0.23
C ARG A 189 9.95 21.93 1.00
N LYS A 190 10.71 21.60 2.06
CA LYS A 190 11.46 22.58 2.85
C LYS A 190 12.58 23.22 2.02
N GLN A 191 13.37 22.42 1.31
CA GLN A 191 14.42 22.93 0.42
C GLN A 191 13.86 23.83 -0.68
N GLU A 192 12.72 23.48 -1.28
CA GLU A 192 12.05 24.33 -2.27
C GLU A 192 11.59 25.67 -1.67
N GLN A 193 11.09 25.68 -0.43
CA GLN A 193 10.70 26.92 0.25
C GLN A 193 11.92 27.80 0.55
N GLU A 194 13.01 27.21 1.02
CA GLU A 194 14.27 27.94 1.27
C GLU A 194 14.84 28.53 -0.01
N ARG A 195 14.84 27.77 -1.13
CA ARG A 195 15.25 28.28 -2.46
C ARG A 195 14.38 29.45 -2.94
N LYS A 196 13.07 29.40 -2.68
CA LYS A 196 12.16 30.51 -3.02
C LYS A 196 12.41 31.74 -2.15
N GLN A 197 12.71 31.55 -0.86
CA GLN A 197 13.02 32.65 0.07
C GLN A 197 14.37 33.31 -0.26
N SER A 198 15.41 32.52 -0.55
CA SER A 198 16.71 33.05 -0.96
C SER A 198 16.61 33.80 -2.30
N GLN A 199 15.89 33.26 -3.29
CA GLN A 199 15.66 33.95 -4.57
C GLN A 199 14.81 35.23 -4.42
N ALA A 200 13.91 35.29 -3.45
CA ALA A 200 13.17 36.52 -3.12
C ALA A 200 14.05 37.56 -2.41
N GLN A 201 15.00 37.11 -1.59
CA GLN A 201 15.92 37.97 -0.85
C GLN A 201 17.11 38.48 -1.70
N GLU A 202 17.53 37.70 -2.70
CA GLU A 202 18.55 38.05 -3.69
C GLU A 202 18.03 38.95 -4.82
N ARG A 203 16.73 39.30 -4.86
CA ARG A 203 16.21 40.37 -5.72
C ARG A 203 16.40 41.72 -5.02
N PRO A 204 17.49 42.49 -5.27
CA PRO A 204 17.63 43.80 -4.67
C PRO A 204 16.82 44.77 -5.55
N GLY A 205 15.74 45.31 -4.99
CA GLY A 205 15.04 46.44 -5.61
C GLY A 205 13.76 46.07 -6.36
N ARG A 206 12.65 46.03 -5.62
CA ARG A 206 11.45 46.76 -6.07
C ARG A 206 10.72 47.39 -4.88
N SER A 207 11.47 48.07 -4.02
CA SER A 207 10.96 49.24 -3.32
C SER A 207 10.82 50.36 -4.35
N GLN A 208 9.72 50.37 -5.11
CA GLN A 208 9.25 51.62 -5.71
C GLN A 208 8.20 52.21 -4.79
N SER A 209 8.69 53.13 -3.95
CA SER A 209 7.94 54.25 -3.42
C SER A 209 7.25 54.99 -4.58
N LEU A 210 5.94 54.83 -4.73
CA LEU A 210 5.10 55.75 -5.51
C LEU A 210 3.81 55.99 -4.74
N GLY A 211 3.93 56.82 -3.70
CA GLY A 211 2.82 57.33 -2.89
C GLY A 211 2.99 58.81 -2.60
N LEU A 212 3.49 59.61 -3.53
CA LEU A 212 3.58 61.07 -3.39
C LEU A 212 3.50 61.77 -4.76
N SER A 213 2.29 62.16 -5.17
CA SER A 213 1.95 63.28 -6.09
C SER A 213 0.49 63.09 -6.54
N ALA A 214 -0.44 64.03 -6.56
CA ALA A 214 -0.47 65.44 -6.23
C ALA A 214 -1.94 65.81 -6.05
N ARG A 215 -2.25 66.76 -5.17
CA ARG A 215 -3.57 67.38 -5.03
C ARG A 215 -3.37 68.89 -5.15
N PRO A 216 -3.85 69.55 -6.21
CA PRO A 216 -4.15 70.96 -6.18
C PRO A 216 -5.66 71.21 -6.15
N ALA A 217 -5.98 72.45 -5.79
CA ALA A 217 -7.27 73.03 -5.41
C ALA A 217 -8.42 72.84 -6.40
#